data_AF-R9M5F8-F1
#
_entry.id   AF-R9M5F8-F1
#
_cell.length_a   1.000
_cell.length_b   1.000
_cell.length_c   1.000
_cell.angle_alpha   90.00
_cell.angle_beta   90.00
_cell.angle_gamma   90.00
#
_symmetry.space_group_name_H-M   'P 1'
#
loop_
_entity.id
_entity.type
_entity.pdbx_description
1 polymer ?
#
loop_
_entity_poly.entity_id
_entity_poly.type
_entity_poly.pdbx_seq_one_letter_code
_entity_poly.pdbx_strand_id
1 'polypeptide(L)'
;MKTTRKQITFDLSQEALEAHYPRGERARSEHHYRKAYQDIRRFMEKQGFAWRQNSVYVSDAPMTTMDIVLLSQQMAESLPWMRLCVKEITATDIGAQYSLLGLLRSDTPPAELLPSAPQKRSVSTKNRVCER
;
A
#
# COMPACT_ATOMS: atom_id res chain seq x y z
N MET A 1 -12.35 -2.88 -19.97
CA MET A 1 -12.10 -1.61 -19.26
C MET A 1 -10.62 -1.27 -19.37
N LYS A 2 -10.25 0.02 -19.47
CA LYS A 2 -8.85 0.44 -19.50
C LYS A 2 -8.18 0.12 -18.16
N THR A 3 -7.00 -0.48 -18.21
CA THR A 3 -6.16 -0.74 -17.03
C THR A 3 -4.97 0.20 -17.02
N THR A 4 -4.65 0.76 -15.87
CA THR A 4 -3.49 1.63 -15.66
C THR A 4 -2.94 1.36 -14.26
N ARG A 5 -1.65 1.61 -14.02
CA ARG A 5 -1.12 1.56 -12.66
C ARG A 5 -1.80 2.63 -11.82
N LYS A 6 -1.96 2.34 -10.53
CA LYS A 6 -2.70 3.16 -9.59
C LYS A 6 -1.78 3.63 -8.49
N GLN A 7 -1.88 4.90 -8.13
CA GLN A 7 -1.36 5.42 -6.88
C GLN A 7 -2.55 5.69 -5.96
N ILE A 8 -2.47 5.26 -4.72
CA ILE A 8 -3.44 5.59 -3.67
C ILE A 8 -2.72 6.42 -2.61
N THR A 9 -3.34 7.53 -2.26
CA THR A 9 -2.90 8.41 -1.18
C THR A 9 -4.05 8.58 -0.19
N PHE A 10 -3.74 8.67 1.10
CA PHE A 10 -4.76 8.96 2.11
C PHE A 10 -4.20 9.80 3.25
N ASP A 11 -5.09 10.57 3.90
CA ASP A 11 -4.82 11.29 5.13
C ASP A 11 -5.77 10.84 6.24
N LEU A 12 -5.24 10.73 7.46
CA LEU A 12 -5.97 10.29 8.64
C LEU A 12 -5.99 11.40 9.70
N SER A 13 -7.13 11.59 10.33
CA SER A 13 -7.24 12.44 11.51
C SER A 13 -6.60 11.77 12.72
N GLN A 14 -5.57 12.39 13.30
CA GLN A 14 -4.94 11.90 14.53
C GLN A 14 -5.92 11.89 15.71
N GLU A 15 -6.75 12.93 15.85
CA GLU A 15 -7.79 13.01 16.87
C GLU A 15 -8.79 11.85 16.74
N ALA A 16 -9.26 11.56 15.52
CA ALA A 16 -10.19 10.47 15.28
C ALA A 16 -9.52 9.09 15.47
N LEU A 17 -8.23 8.97 15.14
CA LEU A 17 -7.45 7.75 15.41
C LEU A 17 -7.34 7.48 16.91
N GLU A 18 -7.09 8.51 17.71
CA GLU A 18 -7.04 8.40 19.18
C GLU A 18 -8.38 7.92 19.77
N ALA A 19 -9.50 8.39 19.21
CA ALA A 19 -10.84 8.05 19.66
C ALA A 19 -11.36 6.70 19.16
N HIS A 20 -11.08 6.34 17.90
CA HIS A 20 -11.76 5.24 17.21
C HIS A 20 -10.87 4.05 16.84
N TYR A 21 -9.54 4.20 16.89
CA TYR A 21 -8.65 3.07 16.61
C TYR A 21 -8.73 2.03 17.74
N PRO A 22 -8.96 0.73 17.45
CA PRO A 22 -9.15 -0.30 18.46
C PRO A 22 -7.99 -0.34 19.47
N ARG A 23 -8.32 -0.21 20.75
CA ARG A 23 -7.39 -0.48 21.85
C ARG A 23 -7.40 -1.97 22.13
N GLY A 24 -6.26 -2.63 21.94
CA GLY A 24 -6.08 -3.98 22.47
C GLY A 24 -6.19 -3.95 23.99
N GLU A 25 -6.76 -4.98 24.61
CA GLU A 25 -6.98 -5.06 26.07
C GLU A 25 -5.71 -4.85 26.91
N ARG A 26 -4.53 -5.06 26.31
CA ARG A 26 -3.21 -4.89 26.95
C ARG A 26 -2.47 -3.64 26.51
N ALA A 27 -3.07 -2.79 25.69
CA ALA A 27 -2.44 -1.58 25.19
C ALA A 27 -2.37 -0.52 26.31
N ARG A 28 -1.26 -0.53 27.06
CA ARG A 28 -0.90 0.53 28.01
C ARG A 28 -0.20 1.74 27.36
N SER A 29 0.04 1.67 26.05
CA SER A 29 0.74 2.73 25.33
C SER A 29 -0.21 3.87 24.97
N GLU A 30 0.19 5.09 25.33
CA GLU A 30 -0.51 6.33 24.96
C GLU A 30 -0.61 6.55 23.45
N HIS A 31 0.26 5.90 22.66
CA HIS A 31 0.29 6.00 21.20
C HIS A 31 -0.12 4.69 20.50
N HIS A 32 -1.14 3.99 21.03
CA HIS A 32 -1.63 2.73 20.47
C HIS A 32 -2.03 2.84 18.99
N TYR A 33 -2.56 3.99 18.60
CA TYR A 33 -3.01 4.31 17.24
C TYR A 33 -1.90 4.36 16.19
N ARG A 34 -0.61 4.38 16.57
CA ARG A 34 0.50 4.27 15.58
C ARG A 34 0.47 2.96 14.81
N LYS A 35 -0.15 1.91 15.36
CA LYS A 35 -0.38 0.64 14.65
C LYS A 35 -1.34 0.77 13.47
N ALA A 36 -2.20 1.79 13.42
CA ALA A 36 -3.12 2.04 12.31
C ALA A 36 -2.40 2.08 10.95
N TYR A 37 -1.29 2.83 10.87
CA TYR A 37 -0.50 2.91 9.65
C TYR A 37 0.18 1.59 9.29
N GLN A 38 0.55 0.78 10.29
CA GLN A 38 1.12 -0.56 10.06
C GLN A 38 0.06 -1.54 9.54
N ASP A 39 -1.17 -1.47 10.07
CA ASP A 39 -2.27 -2.31 9.61
C ASP A 39 -2.69 -1.97 8.19
N ILE A 40 -2.78 -0.67 7.86
CA ILE A 40 -3.04 -0.22 6.48
C ILE A 40 -1.91 -0.70 5.56
N ARG A 41 -0.64 -0.53 5.98
CA ARG A 41 0.50 -0.99 5.18
C ARG A 41 0.41 -2.47 4.86
N ARG A 42 0.15 -3.31 5.87
CA ARG A 42 -0.02 -4.76 5.69
C ARG A 42 -1.18 -5.10 4.76
N PHE A 43 -2.31 -4.41 4.90
CA PHE A 43 -3.44 -4.58 4.00
C PHE A 43 -3.05 -4.25 2.55
N MET A 44 -2.43 -3.10 2.32
CA MET A 44 -2.02 -2.64 0.99
C MET A 44 -0.99 -3.58 0.34
N GLU A 45 0.03 -4.00 1.09
CA GLU A 45 1.04 -4.95 0.60
C GLU A 45 0.41 -6.30 0.20
N LYS A 46 -0.58 -6.78 0.97
CA LYS A 46 -1.34 -8.00 0.63
C LYS A 46 -2.15 -7.86 -0.67
N GLN A 47 -2.63 -6.65 -0.97
CA GLN A 47 -3.38 -6.34 -2.18
C GLN A 47 -2.50 -6.02 -3.40
N GLY A 48 -1.17 -6.20 -3.30
CA GLY A 48 -0.24 -5.92 -4.41
C GLY A 48 0.05 -4.44 -4.61
N PHE A 49 0.06 -3.66 -3.51
CA PHE A 49 0.54 -2.28 -3.50
C PHE A 49 1.87 -2.18 -2.76
N ALA A 50 2.87 -1.61 -3.42
CA ALA A 50 4.12 -1.22 -2.79
C ALA A 50 3.95 0.08 -2.00
N TRP A 51 4.33 0.06 -0.72
CA TRP A 51 4.50 1.27 0.07
C TRP A 51 5.63 2.14 -0.49
N ARG A 52 5.42 3.45 -0.53
CA ARG A 52 6.43 4.43 -0.91
C ARG A 52 6.82 5.26 0.32
N GLN A 53 6.46 6.53 0.32
CA GLN A 53 6.74 7.46 1.42
C GLN A 53 5.41 7.89 2.04
N ASN A 54 5.39 8.03 3.36
CA ASN A 54 4.21 8.42 4.13
C ASN A 54 3.00 7.51 3.82
N SER A 55 1.85 8.10 3.49
CA SER A 55 0.60 7.40 3.17
C SER A 55 0.43 7.15 1.67
N VAL A 56 1.52 7.02 0.91
CA VAL A 56 1.50 6.82 -0.54
C VAL A 56 1.79 5.35 -0.88
N TYR A 57 0.90 4.78 -1.68
CA TYR A 57 0.95 3.39 -2.13
C TYR A 57 0.79 3.31 -3.63
N VAL A 58 1.47 2.37 -4.26
CA VAL A 58 1.50 2.25 -5.71
C VAL A 58 1.29 0.80 -6.11
N SER A 59 0.36 0.55 -7.03
CA SER A 59 0.05 -0.79 -7.49
C SER A 59 1.24 -1.41 -8.24
N ASP A 60 1.51 -2.67 -7.95
CA ASP A 60 2.56 -3.46 -8.62
C ASP A 60 2.17 -3.75 -10.08
N ALA A 61 0.87 -3.86 -10.36
CA ALA A 61 0.31 -4.14 -11.68
C ALA A 61 -0.74 -3.10 -12.10
N PRO A 62 -1.03 -2.95 -13.41
CA PRO A 62 -2.17 -2.16 -13.87
C PRO A 62 -3.50 -2.72 -13.34
N MET A 63 -4.41 -1.82 -12.96
CA MET A 63 -5.73 -2.15 -12.42
C MET A 63 -6.81 -1.35 -13.13
N THR A 64 -8.02 -1.89 -13.19
CA THR A 64 -9.22 -1.16 -13.61
C THR A 64 -9.73 -0.28 -12.48
N THR A 65 -10.63 0.65 -12.81
CA THR A 65 -11.35 1.43 -11.79
C THR A 65 -12.20 0.53 -10.89
N MET A 66 -12.79 -0.54 -11.42
CA MET A 66 -13.60 -1.48 -10.64
C MET A 66 -12.76 -2.24 -9.61
N ASP A 67 -11.53 -2.62 -9.95
CA ASP A 67 -10.62 -3.27 -8.99
C ASP A 67 -10.32 -2.36 -7.80
N ILE A 68 -10.18 -1.04 -8.04
CA ILE A 68 -10.00 -0.06 -6.96
C ILE A 68 -11.25 0.09 -6.10
N VAL A 69 -12.44 0.07 -6.69
CA VAL A 69 -13.70 0.10 -5.92
C VAL A 69 -13.82 -1.12 -5.01
N LEU A 70 -13.53 -2.31 -5.53
CA LEU A 70 -13.56 -3.56 -4.75
C LEU A 70 -12.50 -3.55 -3.63
N LEU A 71 -11.31 -3.06 -3.92
CA LEU A 71 -10.25 -2.91 -2.92
C LEU A 71 -10.67 -1.96 -1.79
N SER A 72 -11.30 -0.84 -2.10
CA SER A 72 -11.81 0.11 -1.10
C SER A 72 -12.90 -0.51 -0.21
N GLN A 73 -13.77 -1.35 -0.77
CA GLN A 73 -14.78 -2.09 0.01
C GLN A 73 -14.11 -3.09 0.96
N GLN A 74 -13.17 -3.90 0.45
CA GLN A 74 -12.40 -4.84 1.27
C GLN A 74 -11.60 -4.14 2.37
N MET A 75 -11.08 -2.93 2.09
CA MET A 75 -10.38 -2.11 3.07
C MET A 75 -11.31 -1.68 4.20
N ALA A 76 -12.51 -1.19 3.88
CA ALA A 76 -13.51 -0.80 4.87
C ALA A 76 -13.97 -1.97 5.75
N GLU A 77 -14.08 -3.17 5.18
CA GLU A 77 -14.41 -4.39 5.92
C GLU A 77 -13.25 -4.87 6.82
N SER A 78 -12.02 -4.83 6.30
CA SER A 78 -10.83 -5.30 7.03
C SER A 78 -10.39 -4.33 8.12
N LEU A 79 -10.64 -3.04 7.94
CA LEU A 79 -10.25 -1.95 8.85
C LEU A 79 -11.47 -1.07 9.19
N PRO A 80 -12.47 -1.55 9.97
CA PRO A 80 -13.72 -0.83 10.18
C PRO A 80 -13.60 0.54 10.85
N TRP A 81 -12.49 0.79 11.56
CA TRP A 81 -12.18 2.07 12.18
C TRP A 81 -11.78 3.14 11.14
N MET A 82 -11.28 2.74 9.97
CA MET A 82 -10.71 3.64 8.98
C MET A 82 -11.73 4.66 8.46
N ARG A 83 -13.00 4.26 8.29
CA ARG A 83 -14.08 5.15 7.86
C ARG A 83 -14.35 6.32 8.81
N LEU A 84 -14.00 6.18 10.09
CA LEU A 84 -14.16 7.23 11.10
C LEU A 84 -12.92 8.14 11.16
N CYS A 85 -11.79 7.66 10.66
CA CYS A 85 -10.50 8.33 10.79
C CYS A 85 -10.01 8.97 9.48
N VAL A 86 -10.52 8.55 8.33
CA VAL A 86 -10.06 9.05 7.03
C VAL A 86 -10.58 10.46 6.77
N LYS A 87 -9.66 11.39 6.47
CA LYS A 87 -9.98 12.76 6.04
C LYS A 87 -10.09 12.82 4.52
N GLU A 88 -9.14 12.19 3.84
CA GLU A 88 -9.06 12.15 2.40
C GLU A 88 -8.49 10.80 1.96
N ILE A 89 -9.02 10.26 0.87
CA ILE A 89 -8.45 9.12 0.17
C ILE A 89 -8.67 9.30 -1.33
N THR A 90 -7.58 9.20 -2.09
CA THR A 90 -7.58 9.51 -3.52
C THR A 90 -6.84 8.41 -4.27
N ALA A 91 -7.43 7.95 -5.39
CA ALA A 91 -6.79 7.05 -6.33
C ALA A 91 -6.48 7.81 -7.62
N THR A 92 -5.24 7.69 -8.10
CA THR A 92 -4.75 8.37 -9.29
C THR A 92 -4.20 7.36 -10.30
N ASP A 93 -4.59 7.53 -11.55
CA ASP A 93 -3.99 6.80 -12.67
C ASP A 93 -2.58 7.34 -12.92
N ILE A 94 -1.58 6.46 -12.86
CA ILE A 94 -0.17 6.83 -13.07
C ILE A 94 0.44 6.10 -14.26
N GLY A 95 1.35 6.79 -14.94
CA GLY A 95 2.18 6.24 -16.02
C GLY A 95 3.49 5.66 -15.50
N ALA A 96 4.58 5.93 -16.22
CA ALA A 96 5.92 5.58 -15.78
C ALA A 96 6.33 6.43 -14.57
N GLN A 97 7.08 5.83 -13.64
CA GLN A 97 7.57 6.47 -12.43
C GLN A 97 9.08 6.33 -12.39
N TYR A 98 9.79 7.42 -12.07
CA TYR A 98 11.25 7.50 -12.09
C TYR A 98 11.75 7.98 -10.73
N SER A 99 12.85 7.40 -10.24
CA SER A 99 13.54 7.92 -9.06
C SER A 99 14.49 9.03 -9.49
N LEU A 100 14.30 10.25 -8.97
CA LEU A 100 15.22 11.36 -9.22
C LEU A 100 16.39 11.39 -8.23
N LEU A 101 16.43 10.46 -7.26
CA LEU A 101 17.41 10.47 -6.19
C LEU A 101 18.85 10.44 -6.71
N GLY A 102 19.13 9.59 -7.71
CA GLY A 102 20.46 9.51 -8.28
C GLY A 102 20.84 10.67 -9.21
N LEU A 103 19.89 11.52 -9.62
CA LEU A 103 20.24 12.79 -10.26
C LEU A 103 20.72 13.83 -9.24
N LEU A 104 20.27 13.69 -8.00
CA LEU A 104 20.64 14.57 -6.89
C LEU A 104 21.86 14.06 -6.12
N ARG A 105 22.26 12.80 -6.33
CA ARG A 105 23.37 12.15 -5.65
C ARG A 105 24.46 11.80 -6.66
N SER A 106 25.65 12.36 -6.47
CA SER A 106 26.80 12.27 -7.38
C SER A 106 27.45 10.87 -7.46
N ASP A 107 27.00 9.92 -6.65
CA ASP A 107 27.56 8.58 -6.47
C ASP A 107 26.65 7.44 -6.97
N THR A 108 25.49 7.74 -7.55
CA THR A 108 24.52 6.71 -7.97
C THR A 108 24.80 6.19 -9.38
N PRO A 109 24.96 4.86 -9.59
CA PRO A 109 25.17 4.29 -10.92
C PRO A 109 23.96 4.55 -11.85
N PRO A 110 24.17 4.82 -13.15
CA PRO A 110 23.10 5.15 -14.10
C PRO A 110 21.95 4.14 -14.18
N ALA A 111 22.21 2.86 -13.86
CA ALA A 111 21.19 1.81 -13.84
C ALA A 111 20.12 1.99 -12.76
N GLU A 112 20.41 2.70 -11.67
CA GLU A 112 19.44 3.02 -10.61
C GLU A 112 18.58 4.25 -10.91
N LEU A 113 18.93 5.02 -11.95
CA LEU A 113 18.16 6.19 -12.41
C LEU A 113 16.94 5.81 -13.24
N LEU A 114 16.94 4.60 -13.80
CA LEU A 114 15.89 4.09 -14.67
C LEU A 114 14.94 3.19 -13.89
N PRO A 115 13.63 3.17 -14.22
CA PRO A 115 12.68 2.29 -13.57
C PRO A 115 13.08 0.84 -13.81
N SER A 116 13.11 0.05 -12.74
CA SER A 116 13.14 -1.41 -12.85
C SER A 116 11.91 -1.86 -13.64
N ALA A 117 12.13 -2.61 -14.72
CA ALA A 117 11.03 -3.22 -15.47
C ALA A 117 10.10 -3.99 -14.51
N PRO A 118 8.78 -3.98 -14.72
CA PRO A 118 7.84 -4.70 -13.86
C PRO A 118 8.25 -6.17 -13.77
N GLN A 119 8.64 -6.61 -12.58
CA GLN A 119 9.06 -7.97 -12.34
C GLN A 119 7.85 -8.89 -12.46
N LYS A 120 7.79 -9.70 -13.52
CA LYS A 120 6.87 -10.83 -13.59
C LYS A 120 7.30 -11.83 -12.50
N ARG A 121 6.54 -11.94 -11.42
CA ARG A 121 6.79 -12.98 -10.40
C ARG A 121 6.66 -14.33 -11.08
N SER A 122 7.75 -15.11 -11.10
CA SER A 122 7.70 -16.52 -11.47
C SER A 122 6.88 -17.26 -10.41
N VAL A 123 5.82 -17.94 -10.84
CA VAL A 123 5.07 -18.87 -10.00
C VAL A 123 6.02 -20.03 -9.68
N SER A 124 6.49 -20.11 -8.43
CA SER A 124 7.18 -21.29 -7.94
C SER A 124 6.16 -22.41 -7.77
N THR A 125 6.15 -23.35 -8.72
CA THR A 125 5.44 -24.62 -8.59
C THR A 125 6.11 -25.42 -7.46
N LYS A 126 5.48 -25.44 -6.28
CA LYS A 126 5.89 -26.37 -5.21
C LYS A 126 5.55 -27.79 -5.65
N ASN A 127 6.58 -28.58 -5.94
CA ASN A 127 6.47 -30.02 -6.11
C ASN A 127 5.93 -30.65 -4.81
N ARG A 128 4.78 -31.33 -4.91
CA ARG A 128 4.34 -32.33 -3.93
C ARG A 128 5.23 -33.56 -4.11
N VAL A 129 6.07 -33.86 -3.12
CA VAL A 129 6.60 -35.22 -2.96
C VAL A 129 5.64 -35.97 -2.07
N CYS A 130 5.12 -37.07 -2.61
CA CYS A 130 4.34 -38.10 -1.93
C CYS A 130 5.35 -39.07 -1.31
N GLU A 131 5.35 -39.25 0.01
CA GLU A 131 6.10 -40.34 0.66
C GLU A 131 5.16 -41.51 0.94
N ARG A 132 5.66 -42.71 0.65
CA ARG A 132 4.99 -44.01 0.73
C ARG A 132 5.07 -44.58 2.14
#